data_AF-A0A974DPB1-F1
#
_entry.id   AF-A0A974DPB1-F1
#
_cell.length_a   1.000
_cell.length_b   1.000
_cell.length_c   1.000
_cell.angle_alpha   90.00
_cell.angle_beta   90.00
_cell.angle_gamma   90.00
#
_symmetry.space_group_name_H-M   'P 1'
#
loop_
_entity.id
_entity.type
_entity.pdbx_description
1 polymer ?
#
loop_
_entity_poly.entity_id
_entity_poly.type
_entity_poly.pdbx_seq_one_letter_code
_entity_poly.pdbx_strand_id
1 'polypeptide(L)'
;METAVNKLEALFQKAESDLDYIEQKLEFEIRKSLPEDASVQENPVKLLEQLATVKLRFKTLSAQLETIAGDQQKSVDSIQATIGNTLKMVQHLQQQTDFQVSPFSQEELHALQQLENLAMKGGSVQ
;
A
#
# COMPACT_ATOMS: atom_id res chain seq x y z
N MET A 1 57.69 -33.63 -0.21
CA MET A 1 56.78 -32.51 0.14
C MET A 1 56.62 -31.56 -1.05
N GLU A 2 57.71 -31.06 -1.60
CA GLU A 2 57.75 -30.17 -2.79
C GLU A 2 56.95 -30.69 -4.00
N THR A 3 57.09 -31.95 -4.39
CA THR A 3 56.32 -32.53 -5.52
C THR A 3 54.80 -32.51 -5.31
N ALA A 4 54.34 -32.68 -4.07
CA ALA A 4 52.91 -32.62 -3.75
C ALA A 4 52.39 -31.18 -3.78
N VAL A 5 53.21 -30.22 -3.34
CA VAL A 5 52.92 -28.78 -3.41
C VAL A 5 52.85 -28.33 -4.86
N ASN A 6 53.84 -28.67 -5.69
CA ASN A 6 53.85 -28.31 -7.11
C ASN A 6 52.65 -28.91 -7.87
N LYS A 7 52.24 -30.13 -7.51
CA LYS A 7 51.03 -30.76 -8.07
C LYS A 7 49.76 -30.00 -7.64
N LEU A 8 49.69 -29.58 -6.38
CA LEU A 8 48.55 -28.81 -5.88
C LEU A 8 48.48 -27.43 -6.53
N GLU A 9 49.61 -26.75 -6.67
CA GLU A 9 49.73 -25.48 -7.39
C GLU A 9 49.27 -25.61 -8.85
N ALA A 10 49.71 -26.67 -9.55
CA ALA A 10 49.26 -26.94 -10.91
C ALA A 10 47.74 -27.19 -11.01
N LEU A 11 47.14 -27.83 -10.00
CA LEU A 11 45.69 -28.01 -9.93
C LEU A 11 44.95 -26.68 -9.72
N PHE A 12 45.49 -25.79 -8.89
CA PHE A 12 44.92 -24.46 -8.68
C PHE A 12 45.04 -23.59 -9.95
N GLN A 13 46.20 -23.57 -10.59
CA GLN A 13 46.42 -22.87 -11.85
C GLN A 13 45.47 -23.35 -12.95
N LYS A 14 45.26 -24.67 -13.04
CA LYS A 14 44.28 -25.25 -13.96
C LYS A 14 42.85 -24.85 -13.58
N ALA A 15 42.49 -24.92 -12.31
CA ALA A 15 41.14 -24.55 -11.85
C ALA A 15 40.84 -23.06 -12.11
N GLU A 16 41.82 -22.18 -11.92
CA GLU A 16 41.72 -20.75 -12.23
C GLU A 16 41.52 -20.53 -13.74
N SER A 17 42.37 -21.15 -14.57
CA SER A 17 42.23 -21.06 -16.04
C SER A 17 40.91 -21.66 -16.56
N ASP A 18 40.43 -22.75 -15.95
CA ASP A 18 39.14 -23.35 -16.29
C ASP A 18 37.97 -22.40 -15.94
N LEU A 19 38.04 -21.69 -14.80
CA LEU A 19 37.04 -20.69 -14.41
C LEU A 19 37.05 -19.48 -15.36
N ASP A 20 38.23 -18.96 -15.70
CA ASP A 20 38.39 -17.85 -16.65
C ASP A 20 37.78 -18.21 -18.02
N TYR A 21 38.00 -19.45 -18.48
CA TYR A 21 37.42 -19.92 -19.74
C TYR A 21 35.89 -19.99 -19.68
N ILE A 22 35.33 -20.46 -18.56
CA ILE A 22 33.88 -20.50 -18.35
C ILE A 22 33.29 -19.08 -18.37
N GLU A 23 33.92 -18.14 -17.66
CA GLU A 23 33.49 -16.74 -17.63
C GLU A 23 33.48 -16.13 -19.04
N GLN A 24 34.60 -16.21 -19.77
CA GLN A 24 34.71 -15.66 -21.12
C GLN A 24 33.69 -16.28 -22.09
N LYS A 25 33.46 -17.59 -21.99
CA LYS A 25 32.47 -18.28 -22.83
C LYS A 25 31.05 -17.81 -22.51
N LEU A 26 30.72 -17.64 -21.24
CA LEU A 26 29.42 -17.11 -20.82
C LEU A 26 29.22 -15.67 -21.30
N GLU A 27 30.21 -14.80 -21.12
CA GLU A 27 30.15 -13.42 -21.62
C GLU A 27 29.91 -13.36 -23.14
N PHE A 28 30.63 -14.19 -23.89
CA PHE A 28 30.49 -14.27 -25.34
C PHE A 28 29.08 -14.71 -25.75
N GLU A 29 28.57 -15.79 -25.17
CA GLU A 29 27.23 -16.29 -25.49
C GLU A 29 26.14 -15.30 -25.07
N ILE A 30 26.25 -14.68 -23.89
CA ILE A 30 25.30 -13.64 -23.44
C ILE A 30 25.29 -12.48 -24.43
N ARG A 31 26.46 -11.96 -24.83
CA ARG A 31 26.55 -10.83 -25.78
C ARG A 31 26.04 -11.20 -27.17
N LYS A 32 26.29 -12.42 -27.62
CA LYS A 32 25.78 -12.94 -28.90
C LYS A 32 24.27 -13.15 -28.89
N SER A 33 23.71 -13.57 -27.76
CA SER A 33 22.28 -13.84 -27.60
C SER A 33 21.41 -12.59 -27.48
N LEU A 34 22.02 -11.43 -27.19
CA LEU A 34 21.32 -10.15 -27.17
C LEU A 34 21.02 -9.68 -28.61
N PRO A 35 19.75 -9.52 -29.01
CA PRO A 35 19.43 -8.81 -30.23
C PRO A 35 19.98 -7.36 -30.17
N GLU A 36 20.37 -6.77 -31.31
CA GLU A 36 20.82 -5.36 -31.36
C GLU A 36 19.77 -4.39 -30.79
N ASP A 37 18.49 -4.79 -30.83
CA ASP A 37 17.35 -4.06 -30.28
C ASP A 37 16.91 -4.54 -28.88
N ALA A 38 17.71 -5.34 -28.18
CA ALA A 38 17.42 -5.79 -26.81
C ALA A 38 17.29 -4.57 -25.89
N SER A 39 16.06 -4.12 -25.72
CA SER A 39 15.76 -2.89 -25.03
C SER A 39 16.29 -2.93 -23.60
N VAL A 40 16.74 -1.78 -23.11
CA VAL A 40 17.19 -1.50 -21.73
C VAL A 40 16.16 -1.95 -20.66
N GLN A 41 14.94 -2.27 -21.07
CA GLN A 41 13.79 -2.66 -20.26
C GLN A 41 13.91 -4.06 -19.64
N GLU A 42 14.78 -4.94 -20.15
CA GLU A 42 14.99 -6.28 -19.59
C GLU A 42 16.05 -6.35 -18.48
N ASN A 43 16.69 -5.23 -18.13
CA ASN A 43 17.71 -5.23 -17.10
C ASN A 43 17.09 -5.50 -15.71
N PRO A 44 17.37 -6.65 -15.07
CA PRO A 44 16.74 -7.04 -13.81
C PRO A 44 17.09 -6.07 -12.66
N VAL A 45 18.26 -5.44 -12.69
CA VAL A 45 18.66 -4.44 -11.67
C VAL A 45 17.77 -3.21 -11.77
N LYS A 46 17.55 -2.68 -12.98
CA LYS A 46 16.66 -1.53 -13.20
C LYS A 46 15.21 -1.86 -12.86
N LEU A 47 14.75 -3.07 -13.19
CA LEU A 47 13.40 -3.52 -12.82
C LEU A 47 13.23 -3.60 -11.29
N LEU A 48 14.24 -4.05 -10.55
CA LEU A 48 14.21 -4.07 -9.09
C LEU A 48 14.14 -2.65 -8.49
N GLU A 49 14.88 -1.69 -9.04
CA GLU A 49 14.82 -0.28 -8.62
C GLU A 49 13.44 0.34 -8.88
N GLN A 50 12.87 0.09 -10.07
CA GLN A 50 11.52 0.53 -10.42
C GLN A 50 10.47 -0.09 -9.49
N LEU A 51 10.57 -1.40 -9.23
CA LEU A 51 9.67 -2.11 -8.33
C LEU A 51 9.74 -1.55 -6.90
N ALA A 52 10.94 -1.27 -6.40
CA ALA A 52 11.13 -0.64 -5.09
C ALA A 52 10.46 0.73 -5.01
N THR A 53 10.58 1.53 -6.07
CA THR A 53 9.93 2.84 -6.18
C THR A 53 8.41 2.73 -6.15
N VAL A 54 7.83 1.82 -6.95
CA VAL A 54 6.38 1.58 -6.98
C VAL A 54 5.88 1.10 -5.62
N LYS A 55 6.59 0.17 -4.98
CA LYS A 55 6.26 -0.35 -3.66
C LYS A 55 6.23 0.76 -2.60
N LEU A 56 7.19 1.68 -2.64
CA LEU A 56 7.23 2.81 -1.72
C LEU A 56 6.03 3.74 -1.94
N ARG A 57 5.73 4.09 -3.19
CA ARG A 57 4.58 4.95 -3.54
C ARG A 57 3.26 4.34 -3.09
N PHE A 58 3.10 3.03 -3.30
CA PHE A 58 1.92 2.30 -2.83
C PHE A 58 1.78 2.41 -1.31
N LYS A 59 2.84 2.11 -0.54
CA LYS A 59 2.82 2.20 0.92
C LYS A 59 2.44 3.60 1.41
N THR A 60 3.02 4.64 0.81
CA THR A 60 2.69 6.02 1.17
C THR A 60 1.23 6.33 0.89
N LEU A 61 0.70 5.93 -0.27
CA LEU A 61 -0.70 6.16 -0.62
C LEU A 61 -1.66 5.39 0.30
N SER A 62 -1.34 4.15 0.65
CA SER A 62 -2.12 3.36 1.60
C SER A 62 -2.18 4.03 2.98
N ALA A 63 -1.04 4.48 3.51
CA ALA A 63 -1.00 5.17 4.80
C ALA A 63 -1.79 6.50 4.79
N GLN A 64 -1.71 7.24 3.68
CA GLN A 64 -2.52 8.45 3.49
C GLN A 64 -4.01 8.12 3.47
N LEU A 65 -4.40 7.06 2.76
CA LEU A 65 -5.80 6.63 2.67
C LEU A 65 -6.34 6.20 4.03
N GLU A 66 -5.58 5.42 4.80
CA GLU A 66 -5.95 5.02 6.16
C GLU A 66 -6.15 6.23 7.08
N THR A 67 -5.28 7.24 6.97
CA THR A 67 -5.39 8.48 7.74
C THR A 67 -6.67 9.24 7.37
N ILE A 68 -6.93 9.41 6.06
CA ILE A 68 -8.13 10.11 5.57
C ILE A 68 -9.40 9.36 5.99
N ALA A 69 -9.41 8.03 5.88
CA ALA A 69 -10.55 7.22 6.30
C ALA A 69 -10.83 7.38 7.81
N GLY A 70 -9.77 7.36 8.63
CA GLY A 70 -9.88 7.61 10.07
C GLY A 70 -10.41 9.00 10.40
N ASP A 71 -9.94 10.04 9.71
CA ASP A 71 -10.41 11.41 9.92
C ASP A 71 -11.84 11.62 9.42
N GLN A 72 -12.23 10.98 8.31
CA GLN A 72 -13.62 10.97 7.83
C GLN A 72 -14.55 10.32 8.85
N GLN A 73 -14.17 9.18 9.42
CA GLN A 73 -14.97 8.51 10.45
C GLN A 73 -15.15 9.43 11.67
N LYS A 74 -14.07 10.01 12.19
CA LYS A 74 -14.14 10.96 13.32
C LYS A 74 -15.04 12.16 13.01
N SER A 75 -15.01 12.67 11.78
CA SER A 75 -15.86 13.78 11.36
C SER A 75 -17.33 13.38 11.36
N VAL A 76 -17.67 12.21 10.79
CA VAL A 76 -19.04 11.67 10.80
C VAL A 76 -19.53 11.45 12.24
N ASP A 77 -18.72 10.85 13.10
CA ASP A 77 -19.07 10.62 14.51
C ASP A 77 -19.33 11.95 15.24
N SER A 78 -18.50 12.97 14.98
CA SER A 78 -18.66 14.31 15.56
C SER A 78 -19.94 15.01 15.09
N ILE A 79 -20.25 14.91 13.79
CA ILE A 79 -21.49 15.46 13.21
C ILE A 79 -22.70 14.78 13.84
N GLN A 80 -22.68 13.44 13.94
CA GLN A 80 -23.76 12.67 14.55
C GLN A 80 -23.97 13.05 16.03
N ALA A 81 -22.89 13.15 16.80
CA ALA A 81 -22.96 13.58 18.19
C ALA A 81 -23.54 14.99 18.33
N THR A 82 -23.11 15.93 17.47
CA THR A 82 -23.58 17.32 17.47
C THR A 82 -25.07 17.41 17.14
N ILE A 83 -25.50 16.74 16.07
CA ILE A 83 -26.92 16.69 15.68
C ILE A 83 -27.75 16.05 16.79
N GLY A 84 -27.32 14.90 17.33
CA GLY A 84 -28.03 14.19 18.39
C GLY A 84 -28.18 15.01 19.68
N ASN A 85 -27.12 15.73 20.08
CA ASN A 85 -27.18 16.63 21.24
C ASN A 85 -28.08 17.84 21.00
N THR A 86 -28.01 18.42 19.81
CA THR A 86 -28.86 19.56 19.42
C THR A 86 -30.33 19.15 19.43
N LEU A 87 -30.65 17.96 18.91
CA LEU A 87 -32.00 17.45 18.90
C LEU A 87 -32.56 17.25 20.31
N LYS A 88 -31.77 16.66 21.21
CA LYS A 88 -32.15 16.51 22.63
C LYS A 88 -32.39 17.86 23.31
N MET A 89 -31.56 18.85 23.02
CA MET A 89 -31.69 20.20 23.57
C MET A 89 -32.97 20.89 23.10
N VAL A 90 -33.26 20.81 21.80
CA VAL A 90 -34.50 21.35 21.21
C VAL A 90 -35.73 20.67 21.81
N GLN A 91 -35.71 19.33 21.94
CA GLN A 91 -36.80 18.58 22.58
C GLN A 91 -37.04 19.01 24.03
N HIS A 92 -35.96 19.24 24.80
CA HIS A 92 -36.07 19.71 26.17
C HIS A 92 -36.72 21.11 26.25
N LEU A 93 -36.31 22.04 25.37
CA LEU A 93 -36.89 23.39 25.33
C LEU A 93 -38.37 23.37 24.93
N GLN A 94 -38.75 22.50 23.99
CA GLN A 94 -40.14 22.32 23.58
C GLN A 94 -41.01 21.83 24.74
N GLN A 95 -40.52 20.84 25.50
CA GLN A 95 -41.21 20.32 26.69
C GLN A 95 -41.39 21.39 27.76
N GLN A 96 -40.41 22.28 27.95
CA GLN A 96 -40.50 23.36 28.94
C GLN A 96 -41.46 24.49 28.55
N THR A 97 -41.77 24.64 27.26
CA THR A 97 -42.59 25.73 26.73
C THR A 97 -44.01 25.31 26.35
N ASP A 98 -44.40 24.05 26.62
CA ASP A 98 -45.65 23.41 26.16
C ASP A 98 -45.89 23.58 24.64
N PHE A 99 -44.80 23.75 23.88
CA PHE A 99 -44.85 23.96 22.44
C PHE A 99 -44.86 22.60 21.72
N GLN A 100 -46.02 22.23 21.17
CA GLN A 100 -46.16 21.00 20.38
C GLN A 100 -45.62 21.18 18.97
N VAL A 101 -44.60 20.41 18.61
CA VAL A 101 -44.04 20.36 17.26
C VAL A 101 -44.56 19.12 16.54
N SER A 102 -44.83 19.27 15.24
CA SER A 102 -45.20 18.16 14.38
C SER A 102 -44.12 17.08 14.40
N PRO A 103 -44.49 15.78 14.37
CA PRO A 103 -43.52 14.70 14.22
C PRO A 103 -42.73 14.88 12.93
N PHE A 104 -41.51 14.30 12.91
CA PHE A 104 -40.63 14.34 11.75
C PHE A 104 -41.34 13.88 10.47
N SER A 105 -41.06 14.58 9.38
CA SER A 105 -41.49 14.16 8.04
C SER A 105 -40.80 12.85 7.64
N GLN A 106 -41.33 12.20 6.60
CA GLN A 106 -40.69 10.99 6.05
C GLN A 106 -39.26 11.28 5.54
N GLU A 107 -39.02 12.46 4.96
CA GLU A 107 -37.68 12.84 4.52
C GLU A 107 -36.71 13.00 5.70
N GLU A 108 -37.17 13.58 6.81
CA GLU A 108 -36.36 13.80 8.01
C GLU A 108 -36.01 12.49 8.72
N LEU A 109 -36.97 11.56 8.82
CA LEU A 109 -36.73 10.22 9.36
C LEU A 109 -35.73 9.44 8.52
N HIS A 110 -35.84 9.54 7.20
CA HIS A 110 -34.89 8.91 6.28
C HIS A 110 -33.48 9.53 6.41
N ALA A 111 -33.37 10.84 6.56
CA ALA A 111 -32.09 11.51 6.77
C ALA A 111 -31.42 11.06 8.08
N LEU A 112 -32.18 10.89 9.17
CA LEU A 112 -31.66 10.36 10.43
C LEU A 112 -31.16 8.92 10.29
N GLN A 113 -31.91 8.06 9.60
CA GLN A 113 -31.48 6.68 9.32
C GLN A 113 -30.23 6.64 8.44
N GLN A 114 -30.10 7.51 7.45
CA GLN A 114 -28.88 7.60 6.64
C GLN A 114 -27.67 8.00 7.49
N LEU A 115 -27.86 8.94 8.41
CA LEU A 115 -26.80 9.40 9.30
C LEU A 115 -26.31 8.28 10.24
N GLU A 116 -27.23 7.46 10.76
CA GLU A 116 -26.92 6.29 11.57
C GLU A 116 -26.21 5.18 10.77
N ASN A 117 -26.62 4.98 9.52
CA ASN A 117 -25.99 3.99 8.63
C ASN A 117 -24.58 4.40 8.14
N LEU A 118 -24.29 5.71 8.06
CA LEU A 118 -22.97 6.21 7.68
C LEU A 118 -21.90 5.87 8.74
N ALA A 119 -22.28 5.82 10.02
CA ALA A 119 -21.39 5.42 11.10
C ALA A 119 -21.02 3.92 11.05
N MET A 120 -21.92 3.06 10.52
CA MET A 120 -21.73 1.61 10.50
C MET A 120 -20.91 1.09 9.30
N LYS A 121 -20.76 1.88 8.23
CA LYS A 121 -20.03 1.46 7.01
C LYS A 121 -18.52 1.62 7.09
N GLY A 122 -17.99 2.45 8.00
CA GLY A 122 -16.55 2.66 8.15
C GLY A 122 -15.78 1.51 8.81
N GLY A 123 -16.47 0.49 9.34
CA GLY A 123 -15.87 -0.66 10.04
C GLY A 123 -15.48 -1.85 9.17
N SER A 124 -15.69 -1.80 7.84
CA SER A 124 -15.45 -2.93 6.93
C SER A 124 -14.34 -2.62 5.94
N VAL A 125 -13.11 -2.52 6.45
CA VAL A 125 -11.91 -2.77 5.66
C VAL A 125 -11.25 -3.99 6.30
N GLN A 126 -11.56 -5.16 5.75
CA GLN A 126 -10.96 -6.45 6.09
C GLN A 126 -10.08 -6.90 4.93
#